data_AF-A0A2K0U1D4-F1
#
_entry.id   AF-A0A2K0U1D4-F1
#
_cell.length_a   1.000
_cell.length_b   1.000
_cell.length_c   1.000
_cell.angle_alpha   90.00
_cell.angle_beta   90.00
_cell.angle_gamma   90.00
#
_symmetry.space_group_name_H-M   'P 1'
#
loop_
_entity.id
_entity.type
_entity.pdbx_description
1 polymer ?
#
loop_
_entity_poly.entity_id
_entity_poly.type
_entity_poly.pdbx_seq_one_letter_code
_entity_poly.pdbx_strand_id
1 'polypeptide(L)'
;MLNTDTIRSLVDEIANKIVAEGDVDPTSSSILGPFWSPNAPFRDNGASIIQDPNPSGRVALMHGTITDLLTGKPIPNAVFDIWQASANGKYDFQDPDNQTPNNLRGKFRADENGKYWFYCYHPTAYSLPTDGPAYKLLSLMDRHPMRPAHIHIMVTHPEYKGCTTQLYPKDDPWLATDTVFAVKDDLIIDFKPLKGDDKAELDLEYNVVLAPKGYKGKQF
;
A
#
# COMPACT_ATOMS: atom_id res chain seq x y z
N MET A 1 -9.86 26.05 1.33
CA MET A 1 -9.91 24.90 0.39
C MET A 1 -9.45 23.68 1.16
N LEU A 2 -10.38 22.79 1.54
CA LEU A 2 -10.09 21.55 2.27
C LEU A 2 -9.02 20.72 1.54
N ASN A 3 -8.11 20.09 2.29
CA ASN A 3 -7.10 19.19 1.75
C ASN A 3 -7.78 18.10 0.92
N THR A 4 -7.48 18.03 -0.38
CA THR A 4 -8.16 17.13 -1.34
C THR A 4 -8.07 15.67 -0.91
N ASP A 5 -7.01 15.30 -0.21
CA ASP A 5 -6.80 13.93 0.24
C ASP A 5 -7.68 13.54 1.44
N THR A 6 -8.06 14.50 2.31
CA THR A 6 -9.04 14.25 3.38
C THR A 6 -10.44 14.00 2.83
N ILE A 7 -10.86 14.78 1.81
CA ILE A 7 -12.14 14.51 1.11
C ILE A 7 -12.08 13.16 0.39
N ARG A 8 -10.94 12.82 -0.22
CA ARG A 8 -10.75 11.51 -0.85
C ARG A 8 -10.88 10.35 0.14
N SER A 9 -10.40 10.48 1.37
CA SER A 9 -10.56 9.45 2.40
C SER A 9 -12.05 9.21 2.72
N LEU A 10 -12.83 10.29 2.90
CA LEU A 10 -14.28 10.18 3.10
C LEU A 10 -15.00 9.57 1.87
N VAL A 11 -14.62 9.99 0.66
CA VAL A 11 -15.19 9.43 -0.58
C VAL A 11 -14.87 7.94 -0.69
N ASP A 12 -13.65 7.52 -0.35
CA ASP A 12 -13.26 6.11 -0.33
C ASP A 12 -14.09 5.32 0.69
N GLU A 13 -14.25 5.84 1.91
CA GLU A 13 -15.06 5.18 2.94
C GLU A 13 -16.52 5.01 2.50
N ILE A 14 -17.12 6.01 1.85
CA ILE A 14 -18.50 5.93 1.36
C ILE A 14 -18.61 4.97 0.16
N ALA A 15 -17.67 5.03 -0.78
CA ALA A 15 -17.78 4.32 -2.05
C ALA A 15 -17.38 2.84 -1.96
N ASN A 16 -16.46 2.49 -1.06
CA ASN A 16 -15.78 1.20 -1.08
C ASN A 16 -15.94 0.38 0.21
N LYS A 17 -16.68 0.87 1.22
CA LYS A 17 -17.00 0.08 2.41
C LYS A 17 -17.94 -1.07 2.03
N ILE A 18 -17.43 -2.29 2.13
CA ILE A 18 -18.21 -3.52 1.97
C ILE A 18 -18.16 -4.25 3.31
N VAL A 19 -19.31 -4.45 3.91
CA VAL A 19 -19.46 -5.33 5.07
C VAL A 19 -20.00 -6.65 4.56
N ALA A 20 -19.24 -7.72 4.77
CA ALA A 20 -19.64 -9.07 4.39
C ALA A 20 -20.80 -9.56 5.26
N GLU A 21 -21.52 -10.56 4.75
CA GLU A 21 -22.58 -11.21 5.54
C GLU A 21 -22.01 -12.12 6.64
N GLY A 22 -20.81 -12.66 6.44
CA GLY A 22 -20.08 -13.52 7.39
C GLY A 22 -19.06 -12.79 8.26
N ASP A 23 -18.17 -13.55 8.92
CA ASP A 23 -17.23 -13.04 9.94
C ASP A 23 -15.95 -12.41 9.36
N VAL A 24 -15.75 -12.46 8.04
CA VAL A 24 -14.56 -11.93 7.36
C VAL A 24 -15.01 -10.90 6.34
N ASP A 25 -14.48 -9.68 6.45
CA ASP A 25 -14.66 -8.61 5.48
C ASP A 25 -13.58 -8.68 4.38
N PRO A 26 -13.86 -8.16 3.16
CA PRO A 26 -12.81 -7.99 2.17
C PRO A 26 -11.77 -6.98 2.67
N THR A 27 -10.52 -7.08 2.20
CA THR A 27 -9.45 -6.15 2.58
C THR A 27 -9.88 -4.71 2.38
N SER A 28 -9.75 -3.89 3.42
CA SER A 28 -10.15 -2.48 3.37
C SER A 28 -9.42 -1.74 2.27
N SER A 29 -10.19 -0.94 1.53
CA SER A 29 -9.66 0.04 0.60
C SER A 29 -9.07 1.24 1.34
N SER A 30 -8.20 1.98 0.67
CA SER A 30 -7.75 3.31 1.07
C SER A 30 -7.46 4.13 -0.19
N ILE A 31 -7.24 5.43 -0.04
CA ILE A 31 -7.01 6.33 -1.18
C ILE A 31 -5.81 5.87 -2.01
N LEU A 32 -5.91 5.98 -3.34
CA LEU A 32 -4.81 5.69 -4.27
C LEU A 32 -3.58 6.58 -4.02
N GLY A 33 -3.82 7.83 -3.63
CA GLY A 33 -2.79 8.86 -3.61
C GLY A 33 -2.39 9.33 -5.02
N PRO A 34 -1.62 10.42 -5.13
CA PRO A 34 -1.29 11.04 -6.41
C PRO A 34 -0.14 10.37 -7.17
N PHE A 35 0.52 9.38 -6.58
CA PHE A 35 1.83 8.90 -7.05
C PHE A 35 1.80 7.52 -7.71
N TRP A 36 0.62 6.95 -7.99
CA TRP A 36 0.51 5.73 -8.78
C TRP A 36 0.93 5.98 -10.24
N SER A 37 1.60 5.00 -10.85
CA SER A 37 2.04 5.05 -12.25
C SER A 37 1.51 3.84 -13.02
N PRO A 38 0.75 4.04 -14.12
CA PRO A 38 0.28 2.92 -14.94
C PRO A 38 1.43 2.18 -15.62
N ASN A 39 2.61 2.79 -15.74
CA ASN A 39 3.77 2.26 -16.44
C ASN A 39 4.68 1.39 -15.56
N ALA A 40 4.30 1.12 -14.30
CA ALA A 40 5.05 0.21 -13.45
C ALA A 40 5.21 -1.16 -14.14
N PRO A 41 6.44 -1.72 -14.19
CA PRO A 41 6.73 -2.93 -14.95
C PRO A 41 6.19 -4.17 -14.24
N PHE A 42 5.82 -5.18 -15.03
CA PHE A 42 5.69 -6.53 -14.49
C PHE A 42 7.06 -7.08 -14.11
N ARG A 43 7.12 -7.76 -12.97
CA ARG A 43 8.31 -8.41 -12.44
C ARG A 43 7.94 -9.83 -12.03
N ASP A 44 8.94 -10.72 -12.03
CA ASP A 44 8.76 -12.10 -11.59
C ASP A 44 8.61 -12.17 -10.06
N ASN A 45 7.84 -13.14 -9.57
CA ASN A 45 7.80 -13.41 -8.13
C ASN A 45 9.21 -13.76 -7.62
N GLY A 46 9.61 -13.16 -6.50
CA GLY A 46 10.95 -13.23 -5.94
C GLY A 46 11.92 -12.19 -6.46
N ALA A 47 11.50 -11.33 -7.40
CA ALA A 47 12.28 -10.16 -7.80
C ALA A 47 12.23 -9.07 -6.71
N SER A 48 13.12 -8.08 -6.85
CA SER A 48 13.12 -6.87 -6.03
C SER A 48 12.50 -5.70 -6.80
N ILE A 49 11.71 -4.87 -6.12
CA ILE A 49 11.29 -3.56 -6.64
C ILE A 49 12.35 -2.48 -6.39
N ILE A 50 13.33 -2.73 -5.52
CA ILE A 50 14.46 -1.84 -5.25
C ILE A 50 15.43 -1.94 -6.44
N GLN A 51 15.37 -0.97 -7.36
CA GLN A 51 16.26 -0.89 -8.52
C GLN A 51 17.50 -0.06 -8.21
N ASP A 52 17.31 0.99 -7.41
CA ASP A 52 18.36 1.90 -6.96
C ASP A 52 18.42 1.87 -5.43
N PRO A 53 19.34 1.05 -4.86
CA PRO A 53 19.44 0.91 -3.41
C PRO A 53 19.85 2.20 -2.72
N ASN A 54 19.14 2.54 -1.65
CA ASN A 54 19.51 3.60 -0.72
C ASN A 54 20.24 2.99 0.51
N PRO A 55 21.38 3.55 0.96
CA PRO A 55 22.13 3.04 2.12
C PRO A 55 21.33 2.99 3.44
N SER A 56 20.32 3.85 3.59
CA SER A 56 19.44 3.87 4.77
C SER A 56 18.22 2.95 4.62
N GLY A 57 18.07 2.25 3.49
CA GLY A 57 16.94 1.39 3.22
C GLY A 57 17.04 0.04 3.92
N ARG A 58 15.97 -0.35 4.61
CA ARG A 58 15.83 -1.65 5.28
C ARG A 58 15.00 -2.58 4.40
N VAL A 59 15.56 -3.71 3.99
CA VAL A 59 14.91 -4.61 3.02
C VAL A 59 13.98 -5.60 3.72
N ALA A 60 12.75 -5.69 3.21
CA ALA A 60 11.74 -6.65 3.62
C ALA A 60 11.40 -7.62 2.47
N LEU A 61 11.22 -8.89 2.81
CA LEU A 61 10.55 -9.86 1.97
C LEU A 61 9.04 -9.73 2.22
N MET A 62 8.33 -9.17 1.25
CA MET A 62 6.88 -9.09 1.29
C MET A 62 6.28 -10.29 0.56
N HIS A 63 5.35 -10.97 1.19
CA HIS A 63 4.67 -12.14 0.61
C HIS A 63 3.27 -12.32 1.18
N GLY A 64 2.47 -13.17 0.53
CA GLY A 64 1.16 -13.56 1.02
C GLY A 64 0.32 -14.27 -0.02
N THR A 65 -0.96 -14.45 0.30
CA THR A 65 -1.93 -15.13 -0.54
C THR A 65 -3.13 -14.23 -0.82
N ILE A 66 -3.57 -14.20 -2.08
CA ILE A 66 -4.78 -13.51 -2.52
C ILE A 66 -5.92 -14.53 -2.58
N THR A 67 -7.01 -14.27 -1.87
CA THR A 67 -8.12 -15.21 -1.67
C THR A 67 -9.50 -14.62 -1.98
N ASP A 68 -10.43 -15.48 -2.38
CA ASP A 68 -11.83 -15.16 -2.60
C ASP A 68 -12.58 -15.05 -1.26
N LEU A 69 -13.29 -13.95 -1.07
CA LEU A 69 -14.05 -13.65 0.15
C LEU A 69 -15.08 -14.72 0.54
N LEU A 70 -15.78 -15.30 -0.44
CA LEU A 70 -16.93 -16.18 -0.19
C LEU A 70 -16.51 -17.65 -0.01
N THR A 71 -15.47 -18.06 -0.72
CA THR A 71 -15.03 -19.46 -0.79
C THR A 71 -13.74 -19.72 -0.02
N GLY A 72 -12.99 -18.66 0.34
CA GLY A 72 -11.66 -18.76 0.95
C GLY A 72 -10.59 -19.37 0.03
N LYS A 73 -10.92 -19.62 -1.25
CA LYS A 73 -10.00 -20.25 -2.21
C LYS A 73 -8.99 -19.23 -2.75
N PRO A 74 -7.77 -19.67 -3.11
CA PRO A 74 -6.80 -18.78 -3.73
C PRO A 74 -7.26 -18.26 -5.09
N ILE A 75 -6.87 -17.03 -5.42
CA ILE A 75 -7.15 -16.37 -6.70
C ILE A 75 -5.87 -16.36 -7.54
N PRO A 76 -5.69 -17.33 -8.45
CA PRO A 76 -4.53 -17.33 -9.33
C PRO A 76 -4.58 -16.16 -10.33
N ASN A 77 -3.43 -15.76 -10.84
CA ASN A 77 -3.29 -14.71 -11.85
C ASN A 77 -3.74 -13.29 -11.45
N ALA A 78 -4.19 -13.08 -10.20
CA ALA A 78 -4.41 -11.75 -9.66
C ALA A 78 -3.12 -10.91 -9.77
N VAL A 79 -3.27 -9.63 -10.11
CA VAL A 79 -2.14 -8.70 -10.27
C VAL A 79 -2.00 -7.89 -8.99
N PHE A 80 -0.84 -7.99 -8.35
CA PHE A 80 -0.44 -7.19 -7.21
C PHE A 80 0.48 -6.05 -7.69
N ASP A 81 -0.03 -4.83 -7.72
CA ASP A 81 0.69 -3.61 -8.07
C ASP A 81 1.13 -2.91 -6.78
N ILE A 82 2.43 -2.61 -6.65
CA ILE A 82 3.02 -1.96 -5.48
C ILE A 82 3.82 -0.73 -5.89
N TRP A 83 3.71 0.32 -5.09
CA TRP A 83 4.60 1.48 -5.14
C TRP A 83 4.85 2.05 -3.74
N GLN A 84 6.07 2.54 -3.52
CA GLN A 84 6.44 3.19 -2.27
C GLN A 84 7.51 4.25 -2.50
N ALA A 85 7.70 5.12 -1.51
CA ALA A 85 8.83 6.04 -1.47
C ALA A 85 10.13 5.30 -1.10
N SER A 86 11.27 5.87 -1.50
CA SER A 86 12.59 5.41 -1.04
C SER A 86 12.84 5.77 0.42
N ALA A 87 13.96 5.31 0.97
CA ALA A 87 14.35 5.54 2.37
C ALA A 87 14.56 7.04 2.71
N ASN A 88 14.64 7.90 1.70
CA ASN A 88 14.67 9.36 1.85
C ASN A 88 13.28 10.02 1.77
N GLY A 89 12.20 9.22 1.71
CA GLY A 89 10.82 9.70 1.64
C GLY A 89 10.39 10.24 0.27
N LYS A 90 11.17 10.03 -0.79
CA LYS A 90 10.86 10.50 -2.15
C LYS A 90 10.52 9.35 -3.09
N TYR A 91 9.55 9.58 -3.97
CA TYR A 91 9.32 8.74 -5.15
C TYR A 91 10.33 9.05 -6.26
N ASP A 92 10.51 8.09 -7.15
CA ASP A 92 11.40 8.14 -8.32
C ASP A 92 11.35 9.48 -9.09
N PHE A 93 10.16 9.94 -9.46
CA PHE A 93 10.00 11.18 -10.23
C PHE A 93 10.36 12.46 -9.45
N GLN A 94 10.44 12.39 -8.12
CA GLN A 94 10.83 13.50 -7.25
C GLN A 94 12.33 13.56 -6.99
N ASP A 95 13.07 12.52 -7.41
CA ASP A 95 14.49 12.33 -7.11
C ASP A 95 15.25 11.70 -8.29
N PRO A 96 15.16 12.29 -9.51
CA PRO A 96 15.70 11.70 -10.73
C PRO A 96 17.22 11.52 -10.72
N ASP A 97 17.93 12.24 -9.85
CA ASP A 97 19.39 12.14 -9.72
C ASP A 97 19.83 10.86 -8.98
N ASN A 98 18.93 10.26 -8.18
CA ASN A 98 19.24 9.09 -7.33
C ASN A 98 18.32 7.89 -7.61
N GLN A 99 17.26 8.07 -8.39
CA GLN A 99 16.27 7.03 -8.65
C GLN A 99 15.94 6.99 -10.15
N THR A 100 16.17 5.83 -10.76
CA THR A 100 15.73 5.55 -12.13
C THR A 100 14.20 5.43 -12.18
N PRO A 101 13.59 5.74 -13.34
CA PRO A 101 12.13 5.60 -13.49
C PRO A 101 11.65 4.18 -13.14
N ASN A 102 10.62 4.10 -12.31
CA ASN A 102 10.07 2.88 -11.73
C ASN A 102 10.94 2.16 -10.70
N ASN A 103 11.90 2.85 -10.07
CA ASN A 103 12.43 2.41 -8.79
C ASN A 103 11.31 2.29 -7.75
N LEU A 104 11.32 1.22 -6.95
CA LEU A 104 10.34 0.93 -5.89
C LEU A 104 8.89 0.84 -6.41
N ARG A 105 8.75 0.39 -7.66
CA ARG A 105 7.47 0.06 -8.31
C ARG A 105 7.54 -1.31 -8.94
N GLY A 106 6.43 -2.04 -8.90
CA GLY A 106 6.34 -3.33 -9.57
C GLY A 106 4.94 -3.91 -9.59
N LYS A 107 4.66 -4.70 -10.62
CA LYS A 107 3.46 -5.53 -10.73
C LYS A 107 3.86 -6.99 -10.70
N PHE A 108 3.20 -7.78 -9.86
CA PHE A 108 3.47 -9.20 -9.67
C PHE A 108 2.20 -9.97 -9.98
N ARG A 109 2.34 -11.15 -10.60
CA ARG A 109 1.21 -12.03 -10.87
C ARG A 109 1.20 -13.14 -9.84
N ALA A 110 0.07 -13.31 -9.18
CA ALA A 110 -0.13 -14.41 -8.24
C ALA A 110 0.01 -15.76 -8.96
N ASP A 111 0.67 -16.72 -8.31
CA ASP A 111 0.88 -18.07 -8.84
C ASP A 111 -0.43 -18.89 -8.86
N GLU A 112 -0.36 -20.18 -9.24
CA GLU A 112 -1.52 -21.06 -9.26
C GLU A 112 -2.19 -21.27 -7.89
N ASN A 113 -1.48 -20.98 -6.80
CA ASN A 113 -1.94 -21.04 -5.43
C ASN A 113 -2.32 -19.65 -4.88
N GLY A 114 -2.42 -18.63 -5.74
CA GLY A 114 -2.77 -17.27 -5.36
C GLY A 114 -1.66 -16.54 -4.59
N LYS A 115 -0.43 -17.07 -4.57
CA LYS A 115 0.69 -16.51 -3.81
C LYS A 115 1.47 -15.48 -4.61
N TYR A 116 1.98 -14.48 -3.91
CA TYR A 116 2.93 -13.51 -4.42
C TYR A 116 4.08 -13.33 -3.43
N TRP A 117 5.26 -12.96 -3.93
CA TRP A 117 6.39 -12.59 -3.08
C TRP A 117 7.39 -11.72 -3.84
N PHE A 118 8.00 -10.76 -3.15
CA PHE A 118 9.02 -9.86 -3.71
C PHE A 118 9.78 -9.12 -2.59
N TYR A 119 10.90 -8.49 -2.94
CA TYR A 119 11.68 -7.67 -2.02
C TYR A 119 11.34 -6.19 -2.18
N CYS A 120 11.04 -5.53 -1.06
CA CYS A 120 10.72 -4.10 -0.98
C CYS A 120 11.44 -3.46 0.21
N TYR A 121 11.26 -2.16 0.41
CA TYR A 121 11.74 -1.51 1.63
C TYR A 121 10.67 -1.51 2.73
N HIS A 122 11.13 -1.57 3.98
CA HIS A 122 10.38 -1.01 5.09
C HIS A 122 10.12 0.48 4.79
N PRO A 123 8.86 0.94 4.75
CA PRO A 123 8.58 2.30 4.33
C PRO A 123 9.13 3.31 5.35
N THR A 124 9.32 4.54 4.89
CA THR A 124 9.74 5.68 5.72
C THR A 124 8.67 6.77 5.68
N ALA A 125 8.40 7.40 6.82
CA ALA A 125 7.47 8.51 6.91
C ALA A 125 7.97 9.70 6.09
N TYR A 126 7.04 10.49 5.54
CA TYR A 126 7.40 11.68 4.77
C TYR A 126 6.41 12.82 5.00
N SER A 127 6.89 14.04 4.77
CA SER A 127 6.08 15.25 4.87
C SER A 127 5.37 15.53 3.54
N LEU A 128 4.14 16.03 3.61
CA LEU A 128 3.54 16.77 2.50
C LEU A 128 4.40 18.02 2.16
N PRO A 129 4.34 18.52 0.91
CA PRO A 129 5.04 19.76 0.53
C PRO A 129 4.67 20.94 1.46
N THR A 130 5.68 21.64 1.97
CA THR A 130 5.53 22.71 2.97
C THR A 130 5.59 24.12 2.38
N ASP A 131 5.64 24.25 1.06
CA ASP A 131 5.77 25.51 0.32
C ASP A 131 4.46 25.97 -0.34
N GLY A 132 3.40 25.15 -0.23
CA GLY A 132 2.11 25.36 -0.88
C GLY A 132 0.99 25.89 0.01
N PRO A 133 -0.16 26.25 -0.59
CA PRO A 133 -1.36 26.67 0.13
C PRO A 133 -1.91 25.59 1.06
N ALA A 134 -1.71 24.31 0.73
CA ALA A 134 -2.09 23.20 1.60
C ALA A 134 -1.36 23.26 2.95
N TYR A 135 -0.06 23.52 2.94
CA TYR A 135 0.72 23.67 4.17
C TYR A 135 0.28 24.88 4.99
N LYS A 136 0.06 26.03 4.33
CA LYS A 136 -0.46 27.23 5.03
C LYS A 136 -1.76 26.94 5.77
N LEU A 137 -2.67 26.18 5.16
CA LEU A 137 -3.91 25.78 5.81
C LEU A 137 -3.67 24.83 6.99
N LEU A 138 -2.80 23.82 6.82
CA LEU A 138 -2.44 22.91 7.91
C LEU A 138 -1.86 23.67 9.10
N SER A 139 -0.94 24.61 8.84
CA SER A 139 -0.35 25.47 9.87
C SER A 139 -1.39 26.35 10.57
N LEU A 140 -2.37 26.90 9.85
CA LEU A 140 -3.47 27.68 10.45
C LEU A 140 -4.40 26.85 11.34
N MET A 141 -4.39 25.53 11.18
CA MET A 141 -5.19 24.58 11.97
C MET A 141 -4.35 23.90 13.06
N ASP A 142 -3.10 24.33 13.28
CA ASP A 142 -2.12 23.68 14.18
C ASP A 142 -1.92 22.19 13.87
N ARG A 143 -1.96 21.81 12.58
CA ARG A 143 -1.72 20.44 12.11
C ARG A 143 -0.35 20.29 11.48
N HIS A 144 0.32 19.18 11.76
CA HIS A 144 1.60 18.83 11.13
C HIS A 144 1.39 18.33 9.68
N PRO A 145 2.42 18.33 8.81
CA PRO A 145 2.33 17.84 7.44
C PRO A 145 2.72 16.37 7.25
N MET A 146 3.12 15.67 8.32
CA MET A 146 3.64 14.32 8.25
C MET A 146 2.57 13.28 7.90
N ARG A 147 2.94 12.36 7.02
CA ARG A 147 2.21 11.10 6.79
C ARG A 147 3.01 9.96 7.41
N PRO A 148 2.35 8.99 8.06
CA PRO A 148 3.03 7.78 8.53
C PRO A 148 3.69 7.07 7.34
N ALA A 149 4.75 6.31 7.62
CA ALA A 149 5.34 5.41 6.65
C ALA A 149 4.26 4.50 6.05
N HIS A 150 4.22 4.34 4.73
CA HIS A 150 3.29 3.43 4.08
C HIS A 150 3.80 2.83 2.79
N ILE A 151 3.26 1.67 2.48
CA ILE A 151 3.35 1.00 1.17
C ILE A 151 1.99 1.13 0.51
N HIS A 152 1.93 1.57 -0.74
CA HIS A 152 0.69 1.49 -1.49
C HIS A 152 0.60 0.17 -2.25
N ILE A 153 -0.60 -0.40 -2.28
CA ILE A 153 -0.90 -1.58 -3.06
C ILE A 153 -2.19 -1.42 -3.85
N MET A 154 -2.25 -2.04 -5.02
CA MET A 154 -3.46 -2.22 -5.80
C MET A 154 -3.51 -3.66 -6.30
N VAL A 155 -4.53 -4.40 -5.90
CA VAL A 155 -4.75 -5.78 -6.31
C VAL A 155 -5.94 -5.85 -7.25
N THR A 156 -5.75 -6.43 -8.43
CA THR A 156 -6.78 -6.50 -9.49
C THR A 156 -6.94 -7.91 -10.05
N HIS A 157 -8.17 -8.26 -10.44
CA HIS A 157 -8.49 -9.46 -11.20
C HIS A 157 -9.76 -9.21 -12.05
N PRO A 158 -9.90 -9.78 -13.26
CA PRO A 158 -11.07 -9.57 -14.12
C PRO A 158 -12.42 -9.93 -13.47
N GLU A 159 -12.43 -10.91 -12.57
CA GLU A 159 -13.65 -11.46 -11.95
C GLU A 159 -13.93 -10.92 -10.54
N TYR A 160 -12.99 -10.18 -9.94
CA TYR A 160 -13.11 -9.66 -8.57
C TYR A 160 -13.15 -8.15 -8.57
N LYS A 161 -13.70 -7.58 -7.50
CA LYS A 161 -13.54 -6.16 -7.19
C LYS A 161 -12.08 -5.93 -6.79
N GLY A 162 -11.41 -5.02 -7.47
CA GLY A 162 -10.04 -4.66 -7.11
C GLY A 162 -10.01 -3.98 -5.75
N CYS A 163 -8.88 -4.12 -5.05
CA CYS A 163 -8.61 -3.45 -3.78
C CYS A 163 -7.43 -2.52 -3.98
N THR A 164 -7.61 -1.22 -3.73
CA THR A 164 -6.51 -0.25 -3.62
C THR A 164 -6.40 0.13 -2.16
N THR A 165 -5.22 0.03 -1.57
CA THR A 165 -5.04 0.36 -0.15
C THR A 165 -3.61 0.78 0.18
N GLN A 166 -3.38 1.11 1.45
CA GLN A 166 -2.10 1.53 2.00
C GLN A 166 -1.81 0.71 3.25
N LEU A 167 -0.60 0.19 3.40
CA LEU A 167 -0.17 -0.58 4.56
C LEU A 167 0.78 0.25 5.40
N TYR A 168 0.56 0.28 6.72
CA TYR A 168 1.30 1.14 7.66
C TYR A 168 2.06 0.30 8.68
N PRO A 169 3.37 0.50 8.91
CA PRO A 169 4.09 -0.18 9.97
C PRO A 169 3.53 0.18 11.35
N LYS A 170 3.32 -0.82 12.21
CA LYS A 170 2.76 -0.66 13.56
C LYS A 170 3.59 0.23 14.50
N ASP A 171 4.87 0.39 14.20
CA ASP A 171 5.84 1.13 15.00
C ASP A 171 6.02 2.59 14.54
N ASP A 172 5.24 3.05 13.55
CA ASP A 172 5.31 4.41 13.06
C ASP A 172 4.69 5.42 14.05
N PRO A 173 5.41 6.50 14.43
CA PRO A 173 4.94 7.45 15.43
C PRO A 173 3.78 8.35 14.95
N TRP A 174 3.50 8.39 13.64
CA TRP A 174 2.49 9.25 13.03
C TRP A 174 1.16 8.53 12.75
N LEU A 175 1.01 7.25 13.13
CA LEU A 175 -0.22 6.48 12.91
C LEU A 175 -1.46 7.18 13.46
N ALA A 176 -1.39 7.65 14.71
CA ALA A 176 -2.52 8.27 15.40
C ALA A 176 -2.85 9.69 14.88
N THR A 177 -1.95 10.30 14.13
CA THR A 177 -2.04 11.71 13.73
C THR A 177 -1.90 11.91 12.23
N ASP A 178 -2.13 10.87 11.41
CA ASP A 178 -2.03 10.96 9.95
C ASP A 178 -2.79 12.17 9.41
N THR A 179 -2.05 13.05 8.73
CA THR A 179 -2.55 14.34 8.24
C THR A 179 -3.71 14.16 7.25
N VAL A 180 -3.79 13.01 6.56
CA VAL A 180 -4.84 12.73 5.59
C VAL A 180 -5.91 11.75 6.06
N PHE A 181 -5.82 11.24 7.29
CA PHE A 181 -6.78 10.29 7.88
C PHE A 181 -7.01 9.04 7.02
N ALA A 182 -5.94 8.43 6.52
CA ALA A 182 -6.02 7.23 5.65
C ALA A 182 -5.76 5.90 6.40
N VAL A 183 -5.31 5.96 7.66
CA VAL A 183 -5.00 4.78 8.49
C VAL A 183 -6.30 4.10 8.95
N LYS A 184 -6.37 2.78 8.77
CA LYS A 184 -7.40 1.89 9.31
C LYS A 184 -6.71 0.77 10.10
N ASP A 185 -7.35 0.27 11.16
CA ASP A 185 -6.72 -0.68 12.09
C ASP A 185 -6.28 -1.98 11.40
N ASP A 186 -7.04 -2.47 10.42
CA ASP A 186 -6.74 -3.68 9.64
C ASP A 186 -5.61 -3.49 8.60
N LEU A 187 -5.17 -2.24 8.40
CA LEU A 187 -4.08 -1.87 7.48
C LEU A 187 -2.76 -1.60 8.22
N ILE A 188 -2.74 -1.73 9.54
CA ILE A 188 -1.54 -1.66 10.36
C ILE A 188 -0.85 -3.03 10.34
N ILE A 189 0.36 -3.08 9.82
CA ILE A 189 1.13 -4.30 9.57
C ILE A 189 2.37 -4.38 10.46
N ASP A 190 2.82 -5.61 10.72
CA ASP A 190 4.00 -5.89 11.52
C ASP A 190 5.15 -6.40 10.65
N PHE A 191 6.30 -5.74 10.73
CA PHE A 191 7.53 -6.20 10.09
C PHE A 191 8.33 -7.01 11.11
N LYS A 192 8.42 -8.32 10.88
CA LYS A 192 9.12 -9.24 11.79
C LYS A 192 10.58 -9.40 11.36
N PRO A 193 11.54 -9.59 12.29
CA PRO A 193 12.91 -9.94 11.91
C PRO A 193 12.95 -11.25 11.10
N LEU A 194 13.62 -11.24 9.95
CA LEU A 194 13.87 -12.42 9.11
C LEU A 194 15.30 -12.91 9.30
N LYS A 195 15.47 -14.23 9.41
CA LYS A 195 16.79 -14.89 9.50
C LYS A 195 16.94 -15.90 8.38
N GLY A 196 18.13 -15.98 7.81
CA GLY A 196 18.46 -16.97 6.78
C GLY A 196 18.13 -16.56 5.34
N ASP A 197 17.78 -15.29 5.13
CA ASP A 197 17.68 -14.68 3.80
C ASP A 197 18.80 -13.63 3.66
N ASP A 198 19.64 -13.77 2.63
CA ASP A 198 20.79 -12.88 2.41
C ASP A 198 20.39 -11.50 1.85
N LYS A 199 19.13 -11.35 1.40
CA LYS A 199 18.62 -10.14 0.74
C LYS A 199 17.71 -9.31 1.64
N ALA A 200 17.07 -9.93 2.62
CA ALA A 200 16.10 -9.27 3.50
C ALA A 200 16.42 -9.50 4.98
N GLU A 201 16.26 -8.43 5.76
CA GLU A 201 16.33 -8.47 7.24
C GLU A 201 14.94 -8.52 7.89
N LEU A 202 13.89 -8.28 7.11
CA LEU A 202 12.50 -8.21 7.57
C LEU A 202 11.60 -9.14 6.76
N ASP A 203 10.61 -9.70 7.44
CA ASP A 203 9.51 -10.49 6.89
C ASP A 203 8.22 -9.67 7.00
N LEU A 204 7.49 -9.59 5.89
CA LEU A 204 6.18 -8.96 5.80
C LEU A 204 5.19 -9.92 5.14
N GLU A 205 4.44 -10.64 5.95
CA GLU A 205 3.29 -11.41 5.48
C GLU A 205 2.06 -10.49 5.40
N TYR A 206 1.42 -10.43 4.24
CA TYR A 206 0.16 -9.72 4.06
C TYR A 206 -0.79 -10.51 3.15
N ASN A 207 -1.94 -10.91 3.67
CA ASN A 207 -2.94 -11.64 2.89
C ASN A 207 -4.01 -10.68 2.38
N VAL A 208 -4.47 -10.89 1.13
CA VAL A 208 -5.48 -10.04 0.49
C VAL A 208 -6.74 -10.85 0.26
N VAL A 209 -7.89 -10.31 0.65
CA VAL A 209 -9.20 -10.91 0.45
C VAL A 209 -9.98 -10.05 -0.52
N LEU A 210 -10.36 -10.61 -1.67
CA LEU A 210 -11.14 -9.90 -2.69
C LEU A 210 -12.58 -10.42 -2.75
N ALA A 211 -13.52 -9.50 -2.87
CA ALA A 211 -14.91 -9.82 -3.13
C ALA A 211 -15.15 -10.08 -4.64
N PRO A 212 -15.94 -11.11 -5.01
CA PRO A 212 -16.35 -11.30 -6.40
C PRO A 212 -17.08 -10.08 -6.98
N LYS A 213 -16.94 -9.82 -8.29
CA LYS A 213 -17.73 -8.79 -8.96
C LYS A 213 -19.22 -9.09 -8.81
N GLY A 214 -19.99 -8.06 -8.48
CA GLY A 214 -21.43 -8.20 -8.22
C GLY A 214 -21.80 -8.55 -6.78
N TYR A 215 -20.85 -8.90 -5.91
CA TYR A 215 -21.12 -9.04 -4.48
C TYR A 215 -21.59 -7.70 -3.89
N LYS A 216 -22.74 -7.65 -3.23
CA LYS A 216 -23.31 -6.40 -2.70
C LYS A 216 -23.13 -6.20 -1.19
N GLY A 217 -22.57 -7.18 -0.47
CA GLY A 217 -22.47 -7.14 0.99
C GLY A 217 -23.84 -7.11 1.68
N LYS A 218 -23.86 -6.87 2.99
CA LYS A 218 -25.10 -6.57 3.73
C LYS A 218 -25.69 -5.24 3.23
N GLN A 219 -26.96 -5.26 2.81
CA GLN A 219 -27.75 -4.04 2.63
C GLN A 219 -28.32 -3.61 3.98
N PHE A 220 -28.06 -2.36 4.36
CA PHE A 220 -28.67 -1.70 5.52
C PHE A 220 -29.93 -0.94 5.11
#